data_AF-A0A432VTF8-F1
#
_entry.id   AF-A0A432VTF8-F1
#
_cell.length_a   1.000
_cell.length_b   1.000
_cell.length_c   1.000
_cell.angle_alpha   90.00
_cell.angle_beta   90.00
_cell.angle_gamma   90.00
#
_symmetry.space_group_name_H-M   'P 1'
#
loop_
_entity.id
_entity.type
_entity.pdbx_description
1 polymer ?
#
loop_
_entity_poly.entity_id
_entity_poly.type
_entity_poly.pdbx_seq_one_letter_code
_entity_poly.pdbx_strand_id
1 'polypeptide(L)'
;MRTFLIAVAIVLGLVWFGPALITLLVEGILLFFVPLLVVAAVAGVGFFIGSVVFGSTVLAFSIAALVVVVLGFSIFWPVLLLLLIVWLFSRSRTQTL
;
A
#
# COMPACT_ATOMS: atom_id res chain seq x y z
N MET A 1 -3.26 -5.34 44.59
CA MET A 1 -3.54 -3.94 44.18
C MET A 1 -2.81 -3.52 42.90
N ARG A 2 -1.48 -3.74 42.79
CA ARG A 2 -0.70 -3.41 41.57
C ARG A 2 -1.25 -4.02 40.28
N THR A 3 -1.65 -5.29 40.30
CA THR A 3 -2.22 -6.00 39.14
C THR A 3 -3.55 -5.38 38.67
N PHE A 4 -4.38 -4.92 39.60
CA PHE A 4 -5.64 -4.24 39.30
C PHE A 4 -5.39 -2.86 38.66
N LEU A 5 -4.43 -2.10 39.18
CA LEU A 5 -4.05 -0.80 38.61
C LEU A 5 -3.47 -0.93 37.19
N ILE A 6 -2.67 -1.97 36.93
CA ILE A 6 -2.14 -2.25 35.58
C ILE A 6 -3.28 -2.61 34.63
N ALA A 7 -4.21 -3.46 35.06
CA ALA A 7 -5.36 -3.83 34.23
C ALA A 7 -6.24 -2.62 33.88
N VAL A 8 -6.54 -1.75 34.86
CA VAL A 8 -7.30 -0.51 34.64
C VAL A 8 -6.55 0.44 33.70
N ALA A 9 -5.22 0.57 33.85
CA ALA A 9 -4.40 1.42 32.98
C ALA A 9 -4.38 0.91 31.53
N ILE A 10 -4.31 -0.40 31.31
CA ILE A 10 -4.38 -1.00 29.96
C ILE A 10 -5.75 -0.75 29.32
N VAL A 11 -6.83 -0.92 30.08
CA VAL A 11 -8.19 -0.68 29.58
C VAL A 11 -8.39 0.80 29.23
N LEU A 12 -7.96 1.73 30.10
CA LEU A 12 -8.02 3.16 29.81
C LEU A 12 -7.15 3.54 28.60
N GLY A 13 -5.96 2.95 28.49
CA GLY A 13 -5.08 3.11 27.33
C GLY A 13 -5.73 2.62 26.04
N LEU A 14 -6.38 1.45 26.05
CA LEU A 14 -7.11 0.93 24.89
C LEU A 14 -8.34 1.77 24.55
N VAL A 15 -9.04 2.37 25.51
CA VAL A 15 -10.18 3.23 25.22
C VAL A 15 -9.73 4.55 24.58
N TRP A 16 -8.61 5.13 25.05
CA TRP A 16 -8.09 6.38 24.50
C TRP A 16 -7.34 6.20 23.17
N PHE A 17 -6.50 5.17 23.07
CA PHE A 17 -5.65 4.94 21.90
C PHE A 17 -6.21 3.90 20.93
N GLY A 18 -7.15 3.06 21.35
CA GLY A 18 -7.77 2.04 20.50
C GLY A 18 -8.37 2.59 19.22
N PRO A 19 -9.17 3.67 19.25
CA PRO A 19 -9.67 4.31 18.03
C PRO A 19 -8.52 4.75 17.12
N ALA A 20 -7.49 5.39 17.66
CA ALA A 20 -6.33 5.84 16.88
C ALA A 20 -5.55 4.66 16.26
N LEU A 21 -5.39 3.55 16.98
CA LEU A 21 -4.74 2.35 16.48
C LEU A 21 -5.54 1.69 15.35
N ILE A 22 -6.87 1.65 15.47
CA ILE A 22 -7.77 1.16 14.43
C ILE A 22 -7.69 2.06 13.21
N THR A 23 -7.75 3.38 13.39
CA THR A 23 -7.62 4.35 12.28
C THR A 23 -6.29 4.17 11.57
N LEU A 24 -5.18 4.04 12.29
CA LEU A 24 -3.84 3.87 11.72
C LEU A 24 -3.74 2.56 10.91
N LEU A 25 -4.32 1.47 11.41
CA LEU A 25 -4.41 0.20 10.67
C LEU A 25 -5.25 0.33 9.39
N VAL A 26 -6.42 0.96 9.48
CA VAL A 26 -7.33 1.15 8.35
C VAL A 26 -6.70 2.05 7.30
N GLU A 27 -6.14 3.20 7.70
CA GLU A 27 -5.42 4.12 6.80
C GLU A 27 -4.22 3.43 6.14
N GLY A 28 -3.47 2.64 6.91
CA GLY A 28 -2.37 1.85 6.38
C GLY A 28 -2.83 0.87 5.30
N ILE A 29 -3.89 0.10 5.54
CA ILE A 29 -4.45 -0.84 4.55
C ILE A 29 -4.96 -0.08 3.31
N LEU A 30 -5.71 1.00 3.51
CA LEU A 30 -6.29 1.80 2.42
C LEU A 30 -5.20 2.45 1.55
N LEU A 31 -4.08 2.88 2.15
CA LEU A 31 -2.95 3.46 1.43
C LEU A 31 -2.36 2.50 0.39
N PHE A 32 -2.45 1.19 0.60
CA PHE A 32 -2.01 0.19 -0.38
C PHE A 32 -3.16 -0.30 -1.28
N PHE A 33 -4.35 -0.52 -0.72
CA PHE A 33 -5.48 -1.08 -1.46
C PHE A 33 -6.11 -0.10 -2.45
N VAL A 34 -6.28 1.17 -2.06
CA VAL A 34 -6.94 2.17 -2.92
C VAL A 34 -6.15 2.39 -4.21
N PRO A 35 -4.83 2.62 -4.19
CA PRO A 35 -4.06 2.76 -5.43
C PRO A 35 -4.11 1.51 -6.30
N LEU A 36 -4.07 0.32 -5.70
CA LEU A 36 -4.17 -0.94 -6.45
C LEU A 36 -5.51 -1.07 -7.18
N LEU A 37 -6.62 -0.74 -6.51
CA LEU A 37 -7.96 -0.76 -7.10
C LEU A 37 -8.09 0.29 -8.22
N VAL A 38 -7.52 1.48 -8.03
CA VAL A 38 -7.51 2.53 -9.06
C VAL A 38 -6.75 2.06 -10.30
N VAL A 39 -5.54 1.49 -10.14
CA VAL A 39 -4.78 0.94 -11.27
C VAL A 39 -5.55 -0.16 -11.98
N ALA A 40 -6.17 -1.08 -11.24
CA ALA A 40 -6.97 -2.16 -11.81
C ALA A 40 -8.17 -1.61 -12.59
N ALA A 41 -8.86 -0.60 -12.06
CA ALA A 41 -9.98 0.05 -12.75
C ALA A 41 -9.54 0.73 -14.04
N VAL A 42 -8.46 1.51 -14.02
CA VAL A 42 -7.93 2.17 -15.22
C VAL A 42 -7.44 1.15 -16.26
N ALA A 43 -6.79 0.07 -15.82
CA ALA A 43 -6.37 -1.02 -16.70
C ALA A 43 -7.57 -1.72 -17.34
N GLY A 44 -8.66 -1.92 -16.57
CA GLY A 44 -9.92 -2.48 -17.07
C GLY A 44 -10.58 -1.58 -18.12
N VAL A 45 -10.57 -0.25 -17.91
CA VAL A 45 -11.05 0.71 -18.92
C VAL A 45 -10.19 0.66 -20.17
N GLY A 46 -8.86 0.62 -20.03
CA GLY A 46 -7.93 0.48 -21.16
C GLY A 46 -8.15 -0.81 -21.95
N PHE A 47 -8.39 -1.92 -21.24
CA PHE A 47 -8.76 -3.20 -21.85
C PHE A 47 -10.09 -3.10 -22.61
N PHE A 48 -11.12 -2.53 -21.99
CA PHE A 48 -12.43 -2.36 -22.62
C PHE A 48 -12.32 -1.55 -23.92
N ILE A 49 -11.66 -0.39 -23.88
CA ILE A 49 -11.41 0.44 -25.07
C ILE A 49 -10.64 -0.35 -26.12
N GLY A 50 -9.57 -1.04 -25.73
CA GLY A 50 -8.78 -1.87 -26.62
C GLY A 50 -9.60 -2.94 -27.34
N SER A 51 -10.48 -3.61 -26.59
CA SER A 51 -11.31 -4.70 -27.10
C SER A 51 -12.44 -4.21 -28.00
N VAL A 52 -13.09 -3.11 -27.65
CA VAL A 52 -14.26 -2.57 -28.38
C VAL A 52 -13.85 -1.79 -29.61
N VAL A 53 -12.80 -0.95 -29.51
CA VAL A 53 -12.40 -0.06 -30.61
C VAL A 53 -11.57 -0.80 -31.64
N PHE A 54 -10.64 -1.67 -31.22
CA PHE A 54 -9.73 -2.36 -32.13
C PHE A 54 -10.17 -3.78 -32.46
N GLY A 55 -11.20 -4.31 -31.79
CA GLY A 55 -11.69 -5.68 -32.00
C GLY A 55 -10.66 -6.77 -31.68
N SER A 56 -9.56 -6.42 -31.02
CA SER A 56 -8.41 -7.29 -30.79
C SER A 56 -8.13 -7.43 -29.30
N THR A 57 -8.27 -8.65 -28.81
CA THR A 57 -7.95 -9.02 -27.42
C THR A 57 -6.46 -8.84 -27.12
N VAL A 58 -5.59 -9.08 -28.09
CA VAL A 58 -4.14 -8.91 -27.93
C VAL A 58 -3.80 -7.43 -27.68
N LEU A 59 -4.35 -6.52 -28.49
CA LEU A 59 -4.12 -5.08 -28.30
C LEU A 59 -4.72 -4.58 -26.98
N ALA A 60 -5.89 -5.07 -26.59
CA ALA A 60 -6.51 -4.77 -25.30
C ALA A 60 -5.62 -5.15 -24.12
N PHE A 61 -5.03 -6.36 -24.16
CA PHE A 61 -4.09 -6.81 -23.15
C PHE A 61 -2.81 -5.97 -23.13
N SER A 62 -2.26 -5.60 -24.29
CA SER A 62 -1.07 -4.74 -24.36
C SER A 62 -1.31 -3.37 -23.73
N ILE A 63 -2.47 -2.76 -23.98
CA ILE A 63 -2.84 -1.46 -23.39
C ILE A 63 -3.00 -1.59 -21.88
N ALA A 64 -3.74 -2.60 -21.41
CA ALA A 64 -3.94 -2.84 -19.97
C ALA A 64 -2.61 -3.12 -19.25
N ALA A 65 -1.74 -3.93 -19.85
CA ALA A 65 -0.41 -4.21 -19.31
C ALA A 65 0.45 -2.94 -19.21
N LEU A 66 0.42 -2.08 -20.24
CA LEU A 66 1.15 -0.82 -20.23
C LEU A 66 0.65 0.12 -19.12
N VAL A 67 -0.67 0.19 -18.91
CA VAL A 67 -1.27 0.93 -17.80
C VAL A 67 -0.80 0.40 -16.44
N VAL A 68 -0.81 -0.92 -16.24
CA VAL A 68 -0.36 -1.54 -14.99
C VAL A 68 1.13 -1.28 -14.75
N VAL A 69 1.97 -1.38 -15.78
CA VAL A 69 3.41 -1.13 -15.65
C VAL A 69 3.66 0.34 -15.32
N VAL A 70 3.06 1.29 -16.04
CA VAL A 70 3.33 2.72 -15.87
C VAL A 70 2.74 3.24 -14.55
N LEU A 71 1.46 2.97 -14.29
CA LEU A 71 0.79 3.48 -13.09
C LEU A 71 1.16 2.67 -11.85
N GLY A 72 1.27 1.33 -11.98
CA GLY A 72 1.71 0.48 -10.89
C GLY A 72 3.12 0.83 -10.44
N PHE A 73 4.05 1.06 -11.37
CA PHE A 73 5.41 1.50 -11.01
C PHE A 73 5.41 2.82 -10.23
N SER A 74 4.59 3.80 -10.63
CA SER A 74 4.48 5.09 -9.92
C SER A 74 3.99 4.95 -8.48
N ILE A 75 3.17 3.94 -8.18
CA ILE A 75 2.60 3.71 -6.83
C ILE A 75 3.59 2.96 -5.93
N PHE A 76 4.35 2.02 -6.49
CA PHE A 76 5.31 1.22 -5.70
C PHE A 76 6.67 1.92 -5.54
N TRP A 77 6.99 2.92 -6.36
CA TRP A 77 8.26 3.64 -6.29
C TRP A 77 8.55 4.31 -4.93
N PRO A 78 7.60 5.02 -4.29
CA PRO A 78 7.82 5.60 -2.96
C PRO A 78 8.15 4.54 -1.89
N VAL A 79 7.51 3.37 -1.97
CA VAL A 79 7.75 2.24 -1.05
C VAL A 79 9.14 1.65 -1.28
N LEU A 80 9.53 1.45 -2.54
CA LEU A 80 10.88 0.99 -2.89
C LEU A 80 11.96 1.98 -2.45
N LEU A 81 11.72 3.29 -2.59
CA LEU A 81 12.62 4.33 -2.10
C LEU A 81 12.74 4.31 -0.57
N LEU A 82 11.62 4.16 0.16
CA LEU A 82 11.65 4.02 1.62
C LEU A 82 12.45 2.78 2.06
N LEU A 83 12.23 1.64 1.41
CA LEU A 83 12.99 0.41 1.68
C LEU A 83 14.48 0.58 1.36
N LEU A 84 14.83 1.27 0.27
CA LEU A 84 16.21 1.59 -0.08
C LEU A 84 16.87 2.47 0.99
N ILE A 85 16.15 3.50 1.47
CA ILE A 85 16.61 4.38 2.56
C ILE A 85 16.85 3.56 3.84
N VAL A 86 15.88 2.75 4.25
CA VAL A 86 16.00 1.86 5.42
C VAL A 86 17.19 0.92 5.26
N TRP A 87 17.36 0.32 4.09
CA TRP A 87 18.47 -0.56 3.78
C TRP A 87 19.82 0.16 3.89
N LEU A 88 19.97 1.35 3.30
CA LEU A 88 21.18 2.18 3.39
C LEU A 88 21.56 2.48 4.85
N PHE A 89 20.59 2.93 5.65
CA PHE A 89 20.84 3.24 7.06
C PHE A 89 21.12 2.00 7.92
N SER A 90 20.50 0.86 7.60
CA SER A 90 20.77 -0.41 8.30
C SER A 90 22.17 -0.95 7.98
N ARG A 91 22.63 -0.82 6.73
CA ARG A 91 23.95 -1.25 6.29
C ARG A 91 25.06 -0.50 7.04
N SER A 92 24.93 0.82 7.20
CA SER A 92 25.91 1.64 7.93
C SER A 92 26.07 1.24 9.40
N ARG A 93 25.00 0.80 10.08
CA ARG A 93 25.09 0.31 11.46
C ARG A 93 25.73 -1.08 11.58
N THR A 94 25.64 -1.89 10.54
CA THR A 94 26.18 -3.25 10.55
C THR A 94 27.70 -3.27 10.31
N GLN A 95 28.24 -2.22 9.69
CA GLN A 95 29.68 -2.10 9.37
C GLN A 95 30.48 -1.29 10.40
N THR A 96 29.83 -0.76 11.45
CA THR A 96 30.45 0.07 12.49
C THR A 96 30.56 -0.62 13.86
N LEU A 97 30.17 -1.90 13.95
CA LEU A 97 30.43 -2.81 15.07
C LEU A 97 31.52 -3.81 14.67
#